data_AF-A0A258IZV6-F1
#
_entry.id   AF-A0A258IZV6-F1
#
_cell.length_a   1.000
_cell.length_b   1.000
_cell.length_c   1.000
_cell.angle_alpha   90.00
_cell.angle_beta   90.00
_cell.angle_gamma   90.00
#
_symmetry.space_group_name_H-M   'P 1'
#
loop_
_entity.id
_entity.type
_entity.pdbx_description
1 polymer ?
#
loop_
_entity_poly.entity_id
_entity_poly.type
_entity_poly.pdbx_seq_one_letter_code
_entity_poly.pdbx_strand_id
1 'polypeptide(L)'
;MTAQPAFARTVVARTAFARTAGACVVAAGLLAAVAVPLAPAHAETCLEQIVALQKRVDAVQGKPAAPRPEPQSVGAQLDQQPTPGSIAAASGSLPPPVGPAAALNAAQNFQAAGNEAACLKAVNEARDMLEGR
;
A
#
# COMPACT_ATOMS: atom_id res chain seq x y z
N MET A 1 9.13 -25.50 -24.93
CA MET A 1 9.55 -26.57 -24.00
C MET A 1 10.79 -26.07 -23.27
N THR A 2 10.62 -25.49 -22.08
CA THR A 2 11.73 -25.05 -21.22
C THR A 2 11.36 -25.34 -19.77
N ALA A 3 12.34 -25.89 -19.07
CA ALA A 3 12.23 -26.64 -17.85
C ALA A 3 11.99 -25.78 -16.59
N GLN A 4 11.36 -26.40 -15.59
CA GLN A 4 11.36 -25.97 -14.20
C GLN A 4 12.73 -26.24 -13.55
N PRO A 5 13.12 -25.46 -12.53
CA PRO A 5 13.51 -26.07 -11.26
C PRO A 5 12.88 -25.33 -10.06
N ALA A 6 12.15 -26.01 -9.19
CA ALA A 6 12.68 -26.78 -8.05
C ALA A 6 13.36 -25.90 -6.99
N PHE A 7 12.59 -25.43 -6.00
CA PHE A 7 13.09 -25.19 -4.64
C PHE A 7 11.98 -25.44 -3.62
N ALA A 8 11.85 -26.71 -3.24
CA ALA A 8 11.11 -27.15 -2.06
C ALA A 8 11.88 -26.70 -0.81
N ARG A 9 11.33 -25.72 -0.08
CA ARG A 9 11.74 -25.42 1.29
C ARG A 9 10.71 -26.03 2.24
N THR A 10 10.95 -27.29 2.57
CA THR A 10 10.25 -28.04 3.60
C THR A 10 10.65 -27.48 4.96
N VAL A 11 9.82 -26.63 5.56
CA VAL A 11 9.96 -26.30 6.98
C VAL A 11 9.29 -27.41 7.77
N VAL A 12 10.13 -28.30 8.31
CA VAL A 12 9.75 -29.34 9.26
C VAL A 12 9.36 -28.66 10.58
N ALA A 13 8.07 -28.43 10.77
CA ALA A 13 7.54 -28.09 12.09
C ALA A 13 7.49 -29.37 12.94
N ARG A 14 8.44 -29.48 13.86
CA ARG A 14 8.44 -30.47 14.92
C ARG A 14 7.23 -30.24 15.83
N THR A 15 6.20 -31.07 15.72
CA THR A 15 5.15 -31.15 16.73
C THR A 15 5.57 -32.17 17.78
N ALA A 16 5.67 -31.70 19.01
CA ALA A 16 5.99 -32.48 20.19
C ALA A 16 4.96 -33.60 20.39
N PHE A 17 5.47 -34.81 20.54
CA PHE A 17 4.74 -36.01 20.96
C PHE A 17 4.16 -35.80 22.37
N ALA A 18 2.86 -35.54 22.46
CA ALA A 18 2.11 -35.73 23.70
C ALA A 18 1.35 -37.07 23.58
N ARG A 19 1.80 -38.02 24.39
CA ARG A 19 1.29 -39.39 24.52
C ARG A 19 -0.14 -39.39 25.04
N THR A 20 -1.05 -40.01 24.30
CA THR A 20 -2.20 -40.73 24.88
C THR A 20 -2.41 -42.00 24.08
N ALA A 21 -2.06 -43.13 24.70
CA ALA A 21 -2.34 -44.46 24.23
C ALA A 21 -3.84 -44.76 24.42
N GLY A 22 -4.48 -45.40 23.43
CA GLY A 22 -5.83 -45.91 23.62
C GLY A 22 -6.61 -46.27 22.36
N ALA A 23 -6.37 -47.50 21.86
CA ALA A 23 -7.29 -48.38 21.15
C ALA A 23 -7.75 -48.07 19.70
N CYS A 24 -7.38 -49.00 18.82
CA CYS A 24 -7.93 -49.31 17.49
C CYS A 24 -9.46 -49.28 17.43
N VAL A 25 -10.03 -48.67 16.37
CA VAL A 25 -10.91 -49.34 15.38
C VAL A 25 -10.82 -48.57 14.06
N VAL A 26 -10.50 -49.28 12.99
CA VAL A 26 -10.53 -48.82 11.60
C VAL A 26 -11.99 -48.70 11.17
N ALA A 27 -12.46 -47.48 10.91
CA ALA A 27 -13.66 -47.23 10.14
C ALA A 27 -13.35 -46.12 9.12
N ALA A 28 -13.01 -46.55 7.92
CA ALA A 28 -12.80 -45.71 6.75
C ALA A 28 -14.12 -45.05 6.35
N GLY A 29 -14.40 -43.88 6.92
CA GLY A 29 -15.39 -42.94 6.41
C GLY A 29 -14.68 -41.97 5.47
N LEU A 30 -14.95 -42.07 4.17
CA LEU A 30 -14.53 -41.09 3.15
C LEU A 30 -15.12 -39.71 3.51
N LEU A 31 -14.39 -38.93 4.31
CA LEU A 31 -14.52 -37.48 4.33
C LEU A 31 -13.84 -36.97 3.06
N ALA A 32 -14.63 -36.85 2.00
CA ALA A 32 -14.27 -36.06 0.84
C ALA A 32 -14.03 -34.63 1.35
N ALA A 33 -12.77 -34.32 1.67
CA ALA A 33 -12.31 -32.97 1.92
C ALA A 33 -12.55 -32.20 0.62
N VAL A 34 -13.71 -31.53 0.54
CA VAL A 34 -13.95 -30.50 -0.45
C VAL A 34 -12.92 -29.43 -0.15
N ALA A 35 -11.75 -29.54 -0.78
CA ALA A 35 -10.82 -28.47 -0.92
C ALA A 35 -11.54 -27.42 -1.75
N VAL A 36 -12.29 -26.54 -1.08
CA VAL A 36 -12.75 -25.30 -1.67
C VAL A 36 -11.47 -24.59 -2.08
N PRO A 37 -11.17 -24.43 -3.38
CA PRO A 37 -10.16 -23.48 -3.75
C PRO A 37 -10.70 -22.15 -3.22
N LEU A 38 -10.08 -21.59 -2.18
CA LEU A 38 -10.24 -20.18 -1.91
C LEU A 38 -9.71 -19.51 -3.17
N ALA A 39 -10.61 -19.24 -4.11
CA ALA A 39 -10.36 -18.29 -5.16
C ALA A 39 -9.80 -17.05 -4.46
N PRO A 40 -8.71 -16.44 -4.95
CA PRO A 40 -8.27 -15.19 -4.38
C PRO A 40 -9.49 -14.28 -4.44
N ALA A 41 -10.03 -13.91 -3.28
CA ALA A 41 -10.91 -12.77 -3.21
C ALA A 41 -10.10 -11.66 -3.88
N HIS A 42 -10.57 -11.14 -5.00
CA HIS A 42 -9.89 -10.10 -5.75
C HIS A 42 -9.85 -8.85 -4.87
N ALA A 43 -8.90 -8.85 -3.93
CA ALA A 43 -8.55 -7.68 -3.16
C ALA A 43 -7.85 -6.78 -4.15
N GLU A 44 -8.54 -5.71 -4.53
CA GLU A 44 -7.98 -4.62 -5.31
C GLU A 44 -6.61 -4.26 -4.72
N THR A 45 -5.57 -4.25 -5.55
CA THR A 45 -4.23 -3.83 -5.10
C THR A 45 -4.29 -2.40 -4.59
N CYS A 46 -3.34 -1.99 -3.73
CA CYS A 46 -3.34 -0.61 -3.25
C CYS A 46 -3.30 0.41 -4.41
N LEU A 47 -2.59 0.10 -5.50
CA LEU A 47 -2.55 0.94 -6.70
C LEU A 47 -3.94 1.14 -7.34
N GLU A 48 -4.71 0.07 -7.52
CA GLU A 48 -6.07 0.16 -8.07
C GLU A 48 -6.96 1.04 -7.18
N GLN A 49 -6.84 0.89 -5.85
CA GLN A 49 -7.61 1.69 -4.92
C GLN A 49 -7.19 3.17 -4.91
N ILE A 50 -5.89 3.47 -5.05
CA ILE A 50 -5.39 4.84 -5.22
C ILE A 50 -6.03 5.48 -6.45
N VAL A 51 -6.00 4.79 -7.60
CA VAL A 51 -6.57 5.30 -8.86
C VAL A 51 -8.07 5.53 -8.73
N ALA A 52 -8.80 4.61 -8.11
CA ALA A 52 -10.23 4.75 -7.87
C ALA A 52 -10.58 5.90 -6.90
N LEU A 53 -9.69 6.23 -5.95
CA LEU A 53 -9.93 7.29 -4.97
C LEU A 53 -9.49 8.67 -5.46
N GLN A 54 -8.51 8.75 -6.36
CA GLN A 54 -7.93 10.01 -6.85
C GLN A 54 -8.98 11.00 -7.35
N LYS A 55 -9.92 10.54 -8.19
CA LYS A 55 -10.98 11.40 -8.74
C LYS A 55 -11.89 11.99 -7.67
N ARG A 56 -12.15 11.26 -6.58
CA ARG A 56 -12.98 11.73 -5.47
C ARG A 56 -12.24 12.77 -4.64
N VAL A 57 -10.95 12.55 -4.38
CA VAL A 57 -10.09 13.51 -3.70
C VAL A 57 -10.00 14.82 -4.50
N ASP A 58 -9.74 14.73 -5.80
CA ASP A 58 -9.64 15.89 -6.69
C ASP A 58 -10.94 16.73 -6.69
N ALA A 59 -12.10 16.06 -6.61
CA ALA A 59 -13.41 16.72 -6.61
C ALA A 59 -13.66 17.54 -5.32
N VAL A 60 -13.20 17.04 -4.16
CA VAL A 60 -13.39 17.71 -2.87
C VAL A 60 -12.34 18.79 -2.62
N GLN A 61 -11.11 18.56 -3.08
CA GLN A 61 -10.01 19.50 -2.83
C GLN A 61 -10.12 20.77 -3.68
N GLY A 62 -10.87 20.72 -4.78
CA GLY A 62 -10.96 21.82 -5.74
C GLY A 62 -9.65 22.05 -6.48
N LYS A 63 -9.67 22.90 -7.50
CA LYS A 63 -8.44 23.33 -8.15
C LYS A 63 -7.74 24.37 -7.28
N PRO A 64 -6.47 24.20 -6.92
CA PRO A 64 -5.70 25.26 -6.29
C PRO A 64 -5.80 26.53 -7.14
N ALA A 65 -5.96 27.68 -6.49
CA ALA A 65 -5.89 28.95 -7.20
C ALA A 65 -4.54 29.02 -7.92
N ALA A 66 -4.54 29.50 -9.17
CA ALA A 66 -3.29 29.72 -9.88
C ALA A 66 -2.40 30.64 -9.03
N PRO A 67 -1.14 30.25 -8.77
CA PRO A 67 -0.24 31.11 -8.01
C PRO A 67 -0.08 32.45 -8.75
N ARG A 68 0.07 33.51 -7.97
CA ARG A 68 0.38 34.82 -8.56
C ARG A 68 1.74 34.74 -9.26
N PRO A 69 1.91 35.41 -10.41
CA PRO A 69 3.22 35.52 -11.03
C PRO A 69 4.17 36.23 -10.06
N GLU A 70 5.26 35.57 -9.71
CA GLU A 70 6.32 36.13 -8.88
C GLU A 70 7.61 36.24 -9.72
N PRO A 71 8.49 37.21 -9.42
CA PRO A 71 9.80 37.29 -10.05
C PRO A 71 10.60 36.00 -9.87
N GLN A 72 11.32 35.57 -10.91
CA GLN A 72 12.20 34.42 -10.83
C GLN A 72 13.31 34.67 -9.80
N SER A 73 13.51 33.73 -8.87
CA SER A 73 14.63 33.80 -7.93
C SER A 73 15.97 33.81 -8.68
N VAL A 74 17.00 34.46 -8.13
CA VAL A 74 18.35 34.47 -8.74
C VAL A 74 18.86 33.04 -8.91
N GLY A 75 18.63 32.15 -7.94
CA GLY A 75 19.03 30.75 -8.02
C GLY A 75 18.39 29.99 -9.19
N ALA A 76 17.15 30.32 -9.56
CA ALA A 76 16.48 29.70 -10.72
C ALA A 76 17.08 30.14 -12.07
N GLN A 77 17.88 31.20 -12.10
CA GLN A 77 18.50 31.75 -13.33
C GLN A 77 19.91 31.20 -13.58
N LEU A 78 20.50 30.44 -12.65
CA LEU A 78 21.92 30.08 -12.68
C LEU A 78 22.25 28.83 -13.51
N ASP A 79 21.29 28.25 -14.24
CA ASP A 79 21.41 26.98 -14.99
C ASP A 79 22.04 25.83 -14.16
N GLN A 80 21.90 25.90 -12.84
CA GLN A 80 22.43 24.93 -11.89
C GLN A 80 21.32 24.06 -11.35
N GLN A 81 21.66 22.79 -11.11
CA GLN A 81 20.75 21.89 -10.42
C GLN A 81 20.50 22.40 -8.98
N PRO A 82 19.23 22.47 -8.54
CA PRO A 82 18.94 22.74 -7.14
C PRO A 82 19.67 21.77 -6.22
N THR A 83 20.39 22.31 -5.24
CA THR A 83 20.99 21.51 -4.17
C THR A 83 19.92 21.14 -3.13
N PRO A 84 20.08 20.04 -2.37
CA PRO A 84 19.14 19.69 -1.30
C PRO A 84 18.92 20.83 -0.29
N GLY A 85 19.98 21.57 0.05
CA GLY A 85 19.89 22.73 0.93
C GLY A 85 19.07 23.88 0.34
N SER A 86 19.22 24.18 -0.95
CA SER A 86 18.42 25.22 -1.61
C SER A 86 16.95 24.81 -1.75
N ILE A 87 16.66 23.52 -1.95
CA ILE A 87 15.27 23.01 -1.95
C ILE A 87 14.64 23.18 -0.57
N ALA A 88 15.34 22.81 0.50
CA ALA A 88 14.84 22.98 1.87
C ALA A 88 14.60 24.47 2.22
N ALA A 89 15.52 25.36 1.81
CA ALA A 89 15.37 26.79 2.02
C ALA A 89 14.19 27.39 1.24
N ALA A 90 13.96 26.93 0.00
CA ALA A 90 12.84 27.38 -0.82
C ALA A 90 11.48 26.82 -0.36
N SER A 91 11.47 25.63 0.25
CA SER A 91 10.25 24.98 0.74
C SER A 91 9.72 25.65 2.02
N GLY A 92 10.58 26.35 2.79
CA GLY A 92 10.20 26.94 4.06
C GLY A 92 9.67 25.93 5.08
N SER A 93 9.15 26.42 6.22
CA SER A 93 8.40 25.59 7.16
C SER A 93 6.92 25.58 6.79
N LEU A 94 6.57 24.92 5.68
CA LEU A 94 5.17 24.66 5.39
C LEU A 94 4.61 23.71 6.48
N PRO A 95 3.41 23.99 7.01
CA PRO A 95 2.75 23.02 7.87
C PRO A 95 2.56 21.70 7.10
N PRO A 96 2.60 20.55 7.79
CA PRO A 96 2.38 19.28 7.14
C PRO A 96 1.02 19.28 6.43
N PRO A 97 0.93 18.73 5.21
CA PRO A 97 -0.33 18.67 4.49
C PRO A 97 -1.35 17.83 5.27
N VAL A 98 -2.61 18.24 5.25
CA VAL A 98 -3.71 17.58 5.98
C VAL A 98 -4.86 17.22 5.04
N GLY A 99 -5.74 16.33 5.50
CA GLY A 99 -6.96 15.95 4.78
C GLY A 99 -6.77 14.85 3.74
N PRO A 100 -7.81 14.55 2.95
CA PRO A 100 -7.87 13.33 2.14
C PRO A 100 -6.78 13.23 1.07
N ALA A 101 -6.32 14.35 0.48
CA ALA A 101 -5.19 14.27 -0.45
C ALA A 101 -3.84 14.08 0.23
N ALA A 102 -3.67 14.54 1.47
CA ALA A 102 -2.43 14.27 2.21
C ALA A 102 -2.32 12.77 2.50
N ALA A 103 -3.43 12.16 2.95
CA ALA A 103 -3.52 10.71 3.14
C ALA A 103 -3.33 9.94 1.82
N LEU A 104 -3.94 10.40 0.72
CA LEU A 104 -3.75 9.76 -0.59
C LEU A 104 -2.30 9.91 -1.11
N ASN A 105 -1.65 11.05 -0.86
CA ASN A 105 -0.24 11.23 -1.19
C ASN A 105 0.66 10.29 -0.35
N ALA A 106 0.36 10.11 0.94
CA ALA A 106 1.04 9.12 1.77
C ALA A 106 0.87 7.70 1.22
N ALA A 107 -0.33 7.33 0.76
CA ALA A 107 -0.56 6.04 0.11
C ALA A 107 0.32 5.85 -1.13
N GLN A 108 0.42 6.88 -1.99
CA GLN A 108 1.30 6.85 -3.17
C GLN A 108 2.77 6.64 -2.80
N ASN A 109 3.24 7.28 -1.72
CA ASN A 109 4.61 7.10 -1.23
C ASN A 109 4.84 5.68 -0.71
N PHE A 110 3.88 5.09 0.01
CA PHE A 110 3.98 3.71 0.46
C PHE A 110 3.91 2.69 -0.69
N GLN A 111 3.08 2.96 -1.70
CA GLN A 111 3.04 2.17 -2.94
C GLN A 111 4.41 2.18 -3.62
N ALA A 112 5.03 3.35 -3.77
CA ALA A 112 6.35 3.50 -4.38
C ALA A 112 7.45 2.80 -3.56
N ALA A 113 7.30 2.73 -2.24
CA ALA A 113 8.20 2.01 -1.34
C ALA A 113 7.92 0.50 -1.26
N GLY A 114 6.87 -0.01 -1.93
CA GLY A 114 6.47 -1.43 -1.86
C GLY A 114 5.86 -1.84 -0.51
N ASN A 115 5.43 -0.89 0.32
CA ASN A 115 4.81 -1.15 1.61
C ASN A 115 3.28 -1.22 1.48
N GLU A 116 2.78 -2.38 1.07
CA GLU A 116 1.35 -2.60 0.79
C GLU A 116 0.46 -2.33 2.01
N ALA A 117 0.85 -2.79 3.20
CA ALA A 117 0.04 -2.63 4.40
C ALA A 117 -0.12 -1.16 4.81
N ALA A 118 0.97 -0.38 4.75
CA ALA A 118 0.91 1.06 5.03
C ALA A 118 0.14 1.81 3.93
N CYS A 119 0.29 1.38 2.68
CA CYS A 119 -0.45 1.93 1.54
C CYS A 119 -1.96 1.78 1.74
N LEU A 120 -2.44 0.55 2.00
CA LEU A 120 -3.86 0.27 2.24
C LEU A 120 -4.41 1.02 3.45
N LYS A 121 -3.61 1.15 4.52
CA LYS A 121 -4.00 1.97 5.68
C LYS A 121 -4.24 3.43 5.29
N ALA A 122 -3.32 4.03 4.54
CA ALA A 122 -3.44 5.42 4.10
C ALA A 122 -4.59 5.64 3.10
N VAL A 123 -4.86 4.66 2.22
CA VAL A 123 -6.05 4.68 1.34
C VAL A 123 -7.35 4.68 2.17
N ASN A 124 -7.43 3.83 3.18
CA ASN A 124 -8.61 3.77 4.05
C ASN A 124 -8.80 5.07 4.82
N GLU A 125 -7.73 5.65 5.34
CA GLU A 125 -7.76 6.95 6.02
C GLU A 125 -8.27 8.07 5.09
N ALA A 126 -7.76 8.13 3.84
CA ALA A 126 -8.25 9.09 2.85
C ALA A 126 -9.75 8.89 2.56
N ARG A 127 -10.22 7.64 2.49
CA ARG A 127 -11.63 7.31 2.29
C ARG A 127 -12.49 7.73 3.48
N ASP A 128 -12.05 7.46 4.70
CA ASP A 128 -12.78 7.83 5.91
C ASP A 128 -12.97 9.34 6.01
N MET A 129 -11.93 10.13 5.68
CA MET A 129 -12.02 11.58 5.61
C MET A 129 -13.02 12.09 4.57
N LEU A 130 -13.13 11.42 3.42
CA LEU A 130 -14.12 11.77 2.37
C LEU A 130 -15.55 11.40 2.78
N GLU A 131 -15.70 10.34 3.58
CA GLU A 131 -16.99 9.83 4.04
C GLU A 131 -17.44 10.47 5.38
N GLY A 132 -16.54 11.22 6.03
CA GLY A 132 -16.80 11.88 7.32
C GLY A 132 -16.88 10.92 8.51
N ARG A 133 -16.14 9.80 8.45
CA ARG A 133 -16.04 8.82 9.55
C ARG A 133 -14.92 9.14 10.53
#